data_AF-A0A7C7HT78-F1
#
_entry.id   AF-A0A7C7HT78-F1
#
_cell.length_a   1.000
_cell.length_b   1.000
_cell.length_c   1.000
_cell.angle_alpha   90.00
_cell.angle_beta   90.00
_cell.angle_gamma   90.00
#
_symmetry.space_group_name_H-M   'P 1'
#
loop_
_entity.id
_entity.type
_entity.pdbx_description
1 polymer ?
#
loop_
_entity_poly.entity_id
_entity_poly.type
_entity_poly.pdbx_seq_one_letter_code
_entity_poly.pdbx_strand_id
1 'polypeptide(L)'
;FDSTAIDSDGDGFLDDVDDCPSTSGNSTADRTGCIDSDGDGYSDADDDWNTTQGADPFPFEKTQWSDWDGDGYGDNFGNLSWELTRPVEWPGIYREGAFEQDGCPTAAGNSTGEGILGCPDSDGDSQADYRDVFPEDDTQWSDQDGDGYGDNSSLNATNPDACPDEWGNSTFDRLGCLDSDGDGMSDLLDDFPLDAERTSDVDLDGLDDLFDDNCPNTHNPQQDDLDEDGIGDACDTDDDGDGKLDGIDSCPRGAIDWTSVSFLDYDEDGCRDSLEDSDDDGDGIDDGMDSCPRGDLGWSSNKESDHDSDGCNDVSEDLDDDNDGKMDYKDDCPRGMLGWDSSESTDRDSDGCFDSNEDLDDDNDGVEDDVDMCPQGIMQWTSDEDSDVDSDGCKDGLEIASVSDVEEMPENFLERLMGGDLDAIGVSLAIILPVIGITLSIILRMRKTSIVKTLSRRIDKAVQDSELDDINAILIEHATKERISQTHYDILKAKLYDRRTSLQSLAFNTQGGMMASMRGASAPSSAQRGQVSGDGYEWLNHHGSKWYRTAHSGDHWKKWEK
;
A
#
# COMPACT_ATOMS: atom_id res chain seq x y z
N PHE A 1 -91.61 -79.08 34.68
CA PHE A 1 -91.30 -77.79 35.32
C PHE A 1 -90.29 -78.10 36.38
N ASP A 2 -89.02 -78.13 35.97
CA ASP A 2 -87.90 -78.13 36.90
C ASP A 2 -87.85 -76.72 37.49
N SER A 3 -87.94 -76.60 38.81
CA SER A 3 -88.06 -75.33 39.53
C SER A 3 -86.71 -74.88 40.08
N THR A 4 -85.64 -75.06 39.31
CA THR A 4 -84.27 -74.79 39.74
C THR A 4 -83.49 -73.85 38.82
N ALA A 5 -84.09 -73.38 37.72
CA ALA A 5 -83.56 -72.27 36.94
C ALA A 5 -83.82 -70.96 37.70
N ILE A 6 -82.87 -70.59 38.56
CA ILE A 6 -82.84 -69.31 39.26
C ILE A 6 -81.92 -68.41 38.45
N ASP A 7 -82.37 -67.18 38.25
CA ASP A 7 -81.62 -66.05 37.69
C ASP A 7 -81.75 -64.98 38.78
N SER A 8 -80.69 -64.87 39.59
CA SER A 8 -80.71 -64.16 40.87
C SER A 8 -80.62 -62.65 40.71
N ASP A 9 -79.99 -62.14 39.65
CA ASP A 9 -79.82 -60.72 39.35
C ASP A 9 -80.64 -60.23 38.14
N GLY A 10 -81.23 -61.13 37.36
CA GLY A 10 -82.24 -60.85 36.34
C GLY A 10 -81.66 -60.47 34.98
N ASP A 11 -80.42 -60.87 34.68
CA ASP A 11 -79.70 -60.45 33.48
C ASP A 11 -79.93 -61.35 32.25
N GLY A 12 -80.58 -62.50 32.46
CA GLY A 12 -80.92 -63.46 31.42
C GLY A 12 -80.00 -64.69 31.34
N PHE A 13 -78.97 -64.77 32.18
CA PHE A 13 -78.21 -65.99 32.46
C PHE A 13 -78.75 -66.68 33.72
N LEU A 14 -78.61 -68.01 33.79
CA LEU A 14 -79.05 -68.78 34.97
C LEU A 14 -77.87 -68.94 35.92
N ASP A 15 -78.10 -68.92 37.24
CA ASP A 15 -77.07 -69.01 38.29
C ASP A 15 -76.09 -70.23 38.14
N ASP A 16 -76.45 -71.27 37.38
CA ASP A 16 -75.62 -72.46 37.14
C ASP A 16 -74.68 -72.34 35.92
N VAL A 17 -74.89 -71.33 35.07
CA VAL A 17 -74.08 -70.99 33.89
C VAL A 17 -73.49 -69.58 33.99
N ASP A 18 -74.07 -68.73 34.82
CA ASP A 18 -73.60 -67.39 35.12
C ASP A 18 -72.38 -67.43 36.05
N ASP A 19 -71.27 -66.84 35.60
CA ASP A 19 -70.03 -66.72 36.34
C ASP A 19 -70.07 -65.54 37.33
N CYS A 20 -71.07 -64.65 37.21
CA CYS A 20 -71.36 -63.54 38.12
C CYS A 20 -72.82 -63.52 38.65
N PRO A 21 -73.34 -64.59 39.33
CA PRO A 21 -74.77 -64.78 39.67
C PRO A 21 -75.47 -63.73 40.55
N SER A 22 -74.76 -62.69 40.97
CA SER A 22 -75.31 -61.63 41.82
C SER A 22 -75.10 -60.22 41.26
N THR A 23 -74.52 -60.13 40.06
CA THR A 23 -74.13 -58.90 39.38
C THR A 23 -74.57 -58.99 37.93
N SER A 24 -75.70 -58.35 37.62
CA SER A 24 -76.27 -58.36 36.27
C SER A 24 -75.27 -57.90 35.20
N GLY A 25 -75.05 -58.74 34.19
CA GLY A 25 -74.08 -58.52 33.12
C GLY A 25 -74.52 -59.04 31.75
N ASN A 26 -73.61 -59.02 30.79
CA ASN A 26 -73.86 -59.39 29.39
C ASN A 26 -72.65 -60.02 28.67
N SER A 27 -71.55 -60.25 29.37
CA SER A 27 -70.35 -60.90 28.81
C SER A 27 -70.65 -62.33 28.34
N THR A 28 -69.94 -62.79 27.31
CA THR A 28 -70.16 -64.11 26.67
C THR A 28 -68.91 -64.85 26.21
N ALA A 29 -67.74 -64.21 26.20
CA ALA A 29 -66.51 -64.74 25.61
C ALA A 29 -65.56 -65.39 26.64
N ASP A 30 -65.36 -64.74 27.80
CA ASP A 30 -64.53 -65.22 28.90
C ASP A 30 -65.41 -65.77 30.05
N ARG A 31 -65.98 -64.89 30.89
CA ARG A 31 -66.94 -65.20 31.93
C ARG A 31 -68.32 -64.90 31.40
N THR A 32 -69.29 -65.77 31.60
CA THR A 32 -70.67 -65.58 31.12
C THR A 32 -71.49 -64.83 32.17
N GLY A 33 -72.26 -63.81 31.80
CA GLY A 33 -73.16 -63.08 32.72
C GLY A 33 -72.50 -62.02 33.60
N CYS A 34 -71.22 -61.72 33.39
CA CYS A 34 -70.51 -60.64 34.07
C CYS A 34 -70.68 -59.30 33.31
N ILE A 35 -70.36 -58.19 33.98
CA ILE A 35 -70.42 -56.85 33.37
C ILE A 35 -69.47 -56.81 32.17
N ASP A 36 -69.97 -56.36 31.02
CA ASP A 36 -69.21 -56.12 29.79
C ASP A 36 -69.65 -54.74 29.27
N SER A 37 -68.83 -53.74 29.58
CA SER A 37 -69.18 -52.33 29.45
C SER A 37 -69.27 -51.82 28.00
N ASP A 38 -68.59 -52.46 27.04
CA ASP A 38 -68.60 -52.07 25.63
C ASP A 38 -69.26 -53.09 24.67
N GLY A 39 -69.61 -54.26 25.20
CA GLY A 39 -70.38 -55.30 24.53
C GLY A 39 -69.57 -56.08 23.49
N ASP A 40 -68.25 -56.19 23.63
CA ASP A 40 -67.41 -57.02 22.77
C ASP A 40 -67.43 -58.51 23.13
N GLY A 41 -67.99 -58.82 24.30
CA GLY A 41 -68.19 -60.14 24.84
C GLY A 41 -67.24 -60.49 26.00
N TYR A 42 -66.19 -59.74 26.26
CA TYR A 42 -65.27 -59.98 27.37
C TYR A 42 -65.70 -59.20 28.61
N SER A 43 -65.50 -59.78 29.79
CA SER A 43 -65.97 -59.20 31.05
C SER A 43 -65.00 -58.17 31.62
N ASP A 44 -65.54 -57.05 32.12
CA ASP A 44 -64.82 -56.05 32.91
C ASP A 44 -64.09 -56.71 34.09
N ALA A 45 -62.94 -56.13 34.48
CA ALA A 45 -62.19 -56.58 35.65
C ALA A 45 -62.93 -56.29 36.97
N ASP A 46 -62.89 -57.25 37.90
CA ASP A 46 -63.39 -57.11 39.27
C ASP A 46 -62.40 -57.65 40.33
N ASP A 47 -62.83 -57.68 41.60
CA ASP A 47 -62.00 -58.13 42.72
C ASP A 47 -61.54 -59.60 42.61
N ASP A 48 -62.29 -60.46 41.90
CA ASP A 48 -62.06 -61.90 41.78
C ASP A 48 -61.46 -62.31 40.41
N TRP A 49 -61.64 -61.48 39.38
CA TRP A 49 -61.13 -61.67 38.02
C TRP A 49 -60.54 -60.36 37.47
N ASN A 50 -59.23 -60.25 37.52
CA ASN A 50 -58.50 -59.10 36.99
C ASN A 50 -57.91 -59.36 35.59
N THR A 51 -57.29 -58.34 35.00
CA THR A 51 -56.72 -58.41 33.64
C THR A 51 -55.67 -59.51 33.47
N THR A 52 -54.88 -59.82 34.50
CA THR A 52 -53.89 -60.92 34.46
C THR A 52 -54.53 -62.32 34.44
N GLN A 53 -55.82 -62.41 34.78
CA GLN A 53 -56.60 -63.64 34.75
C GLN A 53 -57.39 -63.80 33.45
N GLY A 54 -57.44 -62.76 32.60
CA GLY A 54 -58.17 -62.74 31.33
C GLY A 54 -59.40 -61.84 31.32
N ALA A 55 -59.58 -60.97 32.33
CA ALA A 55 -60.57 -59.89 32.25
C ALA A 55 -60.17 -58.88 31.18
N ASP A 56 -61.14 -58.18 30.62
CA ASP A 56 -60.93 -57.17 29.60
C ASP A 56 -60.05 -56.00 30.13
N PRO A 57 -58.84 -55.79 29.58
CA PRO A 57 -58.00 -54.65 29.92
C PRO A 57 -58.51 -53.31 29.35
N PHE A 58 -59.42 -53.33 28.37
CA PHE A 58 -59.99 -52.17 27.70
C PHE A 58 -61.53 -52.12 27.77
N PRO A 59 -62.14 -52.04 28.98
CA PRO A 59 -63.58 -52.21 29.20
C PRO A 59 -64.51 -51.18 28.52
N PHE A 60 -63.95 -50.21 27.80
CA PHE A 60 -64.71 -49.18 27.09
C PHE A 60 -64.34 -49.08 25.61
N GLU A 61 -63.52 -50.00 25.09
CA GLU A 61 -63.06 -50.02 23.71
C GLU A 61 -63.27 -51.39 23.07
N LYS A 62 -64.44 -51.54 22.45
CA LYS A 62 -64.97 -52.78 21.85
C LYS A 62 -64.03 -53.50 20.87
N THR A 63 -63.03 -52.80 20.34
CA THR A 63 -62.07 -53.40 19.40
C THR A 63 -60.88 -54.08 20.07
N GLN A 64 -60.66 -53.85 21.37
CA GLN A 64 -59.55 -54.36 22.16
C GLN A 64 -60.06 -55.09 23.41
N TRP A 65 -59.56 -56.29 23.67
CA TRP A 65 -59.88 -57.06 24.89
C TRP A 65 -58.72 -57.92 25.39
N SER A 66 -57.51 -57.64 24.89
CA SER A 66 -56.29 -58.36 25.20
C SER A 66 -55.12 -57.38 25.19
N ASP A 67 -54.30 -57.47 26.22
CA ASP A 67 -53.04 -56.73 26.44
C ASP A 67 -52.07 -57.74 27.07
N TRP A 68 -51.28 -58.41 26.22
CA TRP A 68 -50.52 -59.58 26.64
C TRP A 68 -49.28 -59.24 27.46
N ASP A 69 -48.61 -58.13 27.17
CA ASP A 69 -47.40 -57.69 27.86
C ASP A 69 -47.64 -56.55 28.86
N GLY A 70 -48.85 -55.98 28.88
CA GLY A 70 -49.32 -55.09 29.94
C GLY A 70 -48.88 -53.65 29.77
N ASP A 71 -48.63 -53.21 28.54
CA ASP A 71 -48.15 -51.86 28.24
C ASP A 71 -49.27 -50.84 27.96
N GLY A 72 -50.51 -51.33 27.91
CA GLY A 72 -51.69 -50.52 27.69
C GLY A 72 -52.04 -50.29 26.22
N TYR A 73 -51.34 -50.93 25.28
CA TYR A 73 -51.74 -51.03 23.88
C TYR A 73 -52.39 -52.39 23.61
N GLY A 74 -53.39 -52.41 22.73
CA GLY A 74 -54.22 -53.58 22.57
C GLY A 74 -53.70 -54.55 21.51
N ASP A 75 -53.72 -55.86 21.79
CA ASP A 75 -53.16 -56.89 20.90
C ASP A 75 -53.92 -57.06 19.56
N ASN A 76 -55.21 -56.75 19.53
CA ASN A 76 -56.00 -56.83 18.29
C ASN A 76 -55.51 -55.76 17.30
N PHE A 77 -55.51 -56.11 16.02
CA PHE A 77 -54.95 -55.26 14.97
C PHE A 77 -55.97 -55.03 13.86
N GLY A 78 -55.98 -53.83 13.30
CA GLY A 78 -56.87 -53.41 12.21
C GLY A 78 -56.16 -53.14 10.90
N ASN A 79 -54.84 -53.12 10.91
CA ASN A 79 -54.04 -52.98 9.71
C ASN A 79 -53.97 -54.31 8.93
N LEU A 80 -54.73 -54.40 7.82
CA LEU A 80 -54.75 -55.58 6.93
C LEU A 80 -53.37 -55.96 6.36
N SER A 81 -52.42 -55.02 6.31
CA SER A 81 -51.05 -55.34 5.87
C SER A 81 -50.32 -56.25 6.86
N TRP A 82 -50.68 -56.20 8.14
CA TRP A 82 -50.05 -57.00 9.20
C TRP A 82 -50.51 -58.46 9.17
N GLU A 83 -51.71 -58.76 8.69
CA GLU A 83 -52.23 -60.13 8.57
C GLU A 83 -51.27 -61.05 7.77
N LEU A 84 -50.50 -60.47 6.83
CA LEU A 84 -49.55 -61.22 6.00
C LEU A 84 -48.13 -61.28 6.57
N THR A 85 -47.78 -60.40 7.52
CA THR A 85 -46.40 -60.22 8.02
C THR A 85 -46.25 -60.49 9.51
N ARG A 86 -47.35 -60.51 10.28
CA ARG A 86 -47.36 -60.77 11.71
C ARG A 86 -47.04 -62.24 12.00
N PRO A 87 -46.15 -62.55 12.96
CA PRO A 87 -45.91 -63.91 13.41
C PRO A 87 -47.18 -64.60 13.89
N VAL A 88 -47.35 -65.89 13.57
CA VAL A 88 -48.57 -66.65 13.90
C VAL A 88 -48.71 -66.87 15.42
N GLU A 89 -47.60 -66.78 16.13
CA GLU A 89 -47.50 -66.88 17.59
C GLU A 89 -47.87 -65.61 18.35
N TRP A 90 -48.01 -64.46 17.69
CA TRP A 90 -48.38 -63.22 18.37
C TRP A 90 -49.86 -63.24 18.79
N PRO A 91 -50.21 -62.71 19.98
CA PRO A 91 -51.58 -62.70 20.49
C PRO A 91 -52.48 -61.74 19.69
N GLY A 92 -53.77 -61.66 20.02
CA GLY A 92 -54.72 -60.79 19.32
C GLY A 92 -55.23 -61.31 17.96
N ILE A 93 -56.29 -60.68 17.46
CA ILE A 93 -56.93 -61.04 16.19
C ILE A 93 -57.26 -59.80 15.36
N TYR A 94 -57.51 -60.01 14.06
CA TYR A 94 -57.95 -58.93 13.19
C TYR A 94 -59.31 -58.33 13.61
N ARG A 95 -59.34 -57.01 13.78
CA ARG A 95 -60.53 -56.19 13.97
C ARG A 95 -60.46 -54.93 13.13
N GLU A 96 -61.46 -54.75 12.27
CA GLU A 96 -61.55 -53.55 11.43
C GLU A 96 -61.61 -52.30 12.31
N GLY A 97 -60.63 -51.41 12.16
CA GLY A 97 -60.54 -50.18 12.94
C GLY A 97 -60.09 -50.36 14.39
N ALA A 98 -59.32 -51.42 14.69
CA ALA A 98 -58.68 -51.62 16.00
C ALA A 98 -58.02 -50.34 16.53
N PHE A 99 -58.42 -49.92 17.72
CA PHE A 99 -57.94 -48.71 18.37
C PHE A 99 -56.59 -48.96 19.06
N GLU A 100 -55.64 -48.03 18.88
CA GLU A 100 -54.31 -48.07 19.54
C GLU A 100 -53.67 -49.47 19.56
N GLN A 101 -53.68 -50.11 18.40
CA GLN A 101 -53.16 -51.46 18.19
C GLN A 101 -51.66 -51.56 18.45
N ASP A 102 -51.27 -52.57 19.23
CA ASP A 102 -49.89 -52.81 19.62
C ASP A 102 -49.05 -53.43 18.47
N GLY A 103 -47.94 -52.77 18.16
CA GLY A 103 -46.92 -53.20 17.21
C GLY A 103 -46.00 -54.29 17.74
N CYS A 104 -45.87 -54.43 19.06
CA CYS A 104 -44.97 -55.36 19.74
C CYS A 104 -45.66 -56.11 20.91
N PRO A 105 -46.70 -56.91 20.61
CA PRO A 105 -47.65 -57.57 21.55
C PRO A 105 -47.06 -58.62 22.51
N THR A 106 -45.74 -58.73 22.57
CA THR A 106 -45.03 -59.67 23.44
C THR A 106 -43.87 -59.01 24.19
N ALA A 107 -43.70 -57.71 23.99
CA ALA A 107 -42.59 -56.91 24.49
C ALA A 107 -43.10 -55.50 24.80
N ALA A 108 -43.50 -55.32 26.06
CA ALA A 108 -44.06 -54.07 26.56
C ALA A 108 -43.20 -52.86 26.19
N GLY A 109 -43.85 -51.81 25.70
CA GLY A 109 -43.19 -50.62 25.21
C GLY A 109 -43.99 -49.34 25.35
N ASN A 110 -43.40 -48.24 24.88
CA ASN A 110 -43.99 -46.91 24.97
C ASN A 110 -43.79 -46.09 23.68
N SER A 111 -43.32 -46.72 22.60
CA SER A 111 -43.20 -46.07 21.30
C SER A 111 -44.54 -45.48 20.88
N THR A 112 -44.52 -44.31 20.24
CA THR A 112 -45.72 -43.64 19.71
C THR A 112 -45.58 -43.15 18.26
N GLY A 113 -44.38 -43.27 17.70
CA GLY A 113 -43.96 -42.77 16.39
C GLY A 113 -44.47 -43.61 15.23
N GLU A 114 -44.72 -42.96 14.10
CA GLU A 114 -45.12 -43.57 12.81
C GLU A 114 -46.28 -44.59 12.85
N GLY A 115 -47.11 -44.55 13.89
CA GLY A 115 -48.19 -45.52 14.08
C GLY A 115 -47.72 -46.92 14.52
N ILE A 116 -46.50 -47.03 15.04
CA ILE A 116 -46.01 -48.21 15.77
C ILE A 116 -46.10 -47.89 17.25
N LEU A 117 -47.16 -48.39 17.86
CA LEU A 117 -47.43 -48.21 19.28
C LEU A 117 -46.96 -49.45 20.06
N GLY A 118 -46.63 -49.28 21.34
CA GLY A 118 -46.35 -50.40 22.26
C GLY A 118 -45.05 -51.15 22.04
N CYS A 119 -44.14 -50.63 21.21
CA CYS A 119 -42.80 -51.20 21.07
C CYS A 119 -41.79 -50.58 22.05
N PRO A 120 -40.75 -51.33 22.45
CA PRO A 120 -39.64 -50.77 23.22
C PRO A 120 -39.05 -49.56 22.51
N ASP A 121 -38.85 -48.50 23.28
CA ASP A 121 -38.33 -47.19 22.91
C ASP A 121 -37.38 -46.77 24.04
N SER A 122 -36.08 -46.96 23.81
CA SER A 122 -35.05 -46.94 24.85
C SER A 122 -34.63 -45.52 25.25
N ASP A 123 -34.66 -44.56 24.34
CA ASP A 123 -34.29 -43.16 24.56
C ASP A 123 -35.52 -42.23 24.72
N GLY A 124 -36.71 -42.67 24.32
CA GLY A 124 -37.97 -41.96 24.55
C GLY A 124 -38.28 -40.92 23.48
N ASP A 125 -37.70 -41.03 22.29
CA ASP A 125 -37.93 -40.12 21.17
C ASP A 125 -39.25 -40.40 20.40
N SER A 126 -39.97 -41.44 20.84
CA SER A 126 -41.20 -42.02 20.30
C SER A 126 -41.00 -43.12 19.26
N GLN A 127 -39.81 -43.32 18.72
CA GLN A 127 -39.52 -44.34 17.74
C GLN A 127 -39.23 -45.68 18.43
N ALA A 128 -39.61 -46.77 17.76
CA ALA A 128 -39.33 -48.09 18.29
C ALA A 128 -37.87 -48.48 18.01
N ASP A 129 -37.18 -49.09 18.99
CA ASP A 129 -35.76 -49.46 18.93
C ASP A 129 -35.34 -50.21 17.64
N TYR A 130 -36.25 -51.00 17.06
CA TYR A 130 -35.95 -51.79 15.87
C TYR A 130 -36.03 -51.01 14.55
N ARG A 131 -36.58 -49.80 14.59
CA ARG A 131 -36.65 -48.84 13.48
C ARG A 131 -35.73 -47.65 13.68
N ASP A 132 -35.44 -47.34 14.93
CA ASP A 132 -34.52 -46.29 15.29
C ASP A 132 -33.08 -46.69 14.89
N VAL A 133 -32.41 -45.83 14.12
CA VAL A 133 -31.00 -46.05 13.75
C VAL A 133 -30.05 -45.67 14.90
N PHE A 134 -30.50 -44.82 15.80
CA PHE A 134 -29.80 -44.37 17.00
C PHE A 134 -30.64 -44.59 18.29
N PRO A 135 -30.93 -45.85 18.70
CA PRO A 135 -31.87 -46.17 19.79
C PRO A 135 -31.51 -45.67 21.21
N GLU A 136 -30.42 -44.92 21.35
CA GLU A 136 -29.92 -44.40 22.63
C GLU A 136 -29.73 -42.87 22.56
N ASP A 137 -30.18 -42.22 21.49
CA ASP A 137 -30.07 -40.78 21.24
C ASP A 137 -31.45 -40.21 20.92
N ASP A 138 -32.08 -39.61 21.93
CA ASP A 138 -33.45 -39.09 21.83
C ASP A 138 -33.64 -37.94 20.81
N THR A 139 -32.55 -37.52 20.18
CA THR A 139 -32.54 -36.46 19.19
C THR A 139 -32.30 -36.95 17.77
N GLN A 140 -31.97 -38.23 17.56
CA GLN A 140 -31.69 -38.82 16.26
C GLN A 140 -32.39 -40.16 16.10
N TRP A 141 -32.99 -40.40 14.93
CA TRP A 141 -33.67 -41.67 14.65
C TRP A 141 -33.55 -42.16 13.21
N SER A 142 -32.92 -41.36 12.35
CA SER A 142 -32.82 -41.60 10.90
C SER A 142 -31.41 -41.31 10.43
N ASP A 143 -30.90 -42.15 9.56
CA ASP A 143 -29.61 -42.03 8.85
C ASP A 143 -29.84 -42.61 7.45
N GLN A 144 -30.11 -41.72 6.49
CA GLN A 144 -30.60 -42.12 5.18
C GLN A 144 -29.49 -42.66 4.27
N ASP A 145 -28.26 -42.16 4.40
CA ASP A 145 -27.13 -42.58 3.57
C ASP A 145 -26.19 -43.58 4.26
N GLY A 146 -26.37 -43.80 5.57
CA GLY A 146 -25.68 -44.82 6.36
C GLY A 146 -24.27 -44.42 6.77
N ASP A 147 -24.01 -43.12 6.92
CA ASP A 147 -22.69 -42.60 7.26
C ASP A 147 -22.43 -42.52 8.79
N GLY A 148 -23.48 -42.69 9.58
CA GLY A 148 -23.44 -42.69 11.04
C GLY A 148 -23.70 -41.33 11.69
N TYR A 149 -24.00 -40.29 10.92
CA TYR A 149 -24.58 -39.03 11.39
C TYR A 149 -26.10 -39.05 11.21
N GLY A 150 -26.82 -38.42 12.14
CA GLY A 150 -28.28 -38.49 12.14
C GLY A 150 -28.94 -37.35 11.34
N ASP A 151 -29.96 -37.67 10.54
CA ASP A 151 -30.61 -36.71 9.63
C ASP A 151 -31.39 -35.60 10.36
N ASN A 152 -31.74 -35.80 11.64
CA ASN A 152 -32.62 -34.88 12.33
C ASN A 152 -31.88 -33.60 12.75
N SER A 153 -32.26 -32.47 12.16
CA SER A 153 -31.64 -31.16 12.39
C SER A 153 -32.36 -30.31 13.46
N SER A 154 -32.91 -30.97 14.48
CA SER A 154 -33.59 -30.28 15.59
C SER A 154 -32.63 -29.36 16.36
N LEU A 155 -33.17 -28.36 17.08
CA LEU A 155 -32.37 -27.30 17.72
C LEU A 155 -31.33 -27.80 18.76
N ASN A 156 -31.44 -29.04 19.23
CA ASN A 156 -30.49 -29.68 20.13
C ASN A 156 -30.06 -31.07 19.63
N ALA A 157 -30.20 -31.32 18.33
CA ALA A 157 -29.77 -32.55 17.72
C ALA A 157 -28.29 -32.81 18.01
N THR A 158 -28.00 -34.01 18.49
CA THR A 158 -26.63 -34.50 18.61
C THR A 158 -26.13 -34.80 17.21
N ASN A 159 -24.97 -34.21 16.85
CA ASN A 159 -24.25 -34.48 15.61
C ASN A 159 -25.13 -34.64 14.36
N PRO A 160 -26.00 -33.66 14.03
CA PRO A 160 -26.87 -33.76 12.88
C PRO A 160 -26.05 -33.74 11.59
N ASP A 161 -26.43 -34.58 10.65
CA ASP A 161 -25.82 -34.65 9.34
C ASP A 161 -26.12 -33.36 8.53
N ALA A 162 -25.06 -32.76 7.99
CA ALA A 162 -25.11 -31.62 7.10
C ALA A 162 -25.34 -32.01 5.63
N CYS A 163 -25.21 -33.29 5.29
CA CYS A 163 -25.39 -33.90 3.98
C CYS A 163 -26.32 -35.16 3.98
N PRO A 164 -27.57 -35.11 4.48
CA PRO A 164 -28.44 -36.31 4.70
C PRO A 164 -28.72 -37.25 3.51
N ASP A 165 -28.37 -36.86 2.29
CA ASP A 165 -28.59 -37.64 1.08
C ASP A 165 -27.25 -38.13 0.45
N GLU A 166 -26.11 -37.79 1.03
CA GLU A 166 -24.77 -37.97 0.48
C GLU A 166 -23.79 -38.44 1.55
N TRP A 167 -23.50 -39.74 1.55
CA TRP A 167 -22.56 -40.35 2.49
C TRP A 167 -21.27 -39.54 2.62
N GLY A 168 -20.88 -39.27 3.87
CA GLY A 168 -19.67 -38.55 4.20
C GLY A 168 -18.90 -39.06 5.41
N ASN A 169 -17.80 -38.38 5.70
CA ASN A 169 -16.88 -38.71 6.80
C ASN A 169 -16.23 -37.48 7.43
N SER A 170 -16.60 -36.26 7.01
CA SER A 170 -16.16 -35.02 7.62
C SER A 170 -16.63 -34.95 9.09
N THR A 171 -15.78 -34.37 9.93
CA THR A 171 -15.96 -34.40 11.39
C THR A 171 -15.88 -33.04 12.08
N PHE A 172 -15.55 -31.96 11.34
CA PHE A 172 -15.28 -30.66 11.93
C PHE A 172 -16.29 -29.56 11.53
N ASP A 173 -16.40 -29.26 10.23
CA ASP A 173 -17.16 -28.12 9.71
C ASP A 173 -18.63 -28.48 9.39
N ARG A 174 -18.82 -29.48 8.53
CA ARG A 174 -20.11 -29.94 8.02
C ARG A 174 -20.15 -31.45 8.24
N LEU A 175 -20.55 -31.89 9.42
CA LEU A 175 -20.60 -33.31 9.79
C LEU A 175 -21.36 -34.15 8.76
N GLY A 176 -20.85 -35.34 8.45
CA GLY A 176 -21.49 -36.29 7.52
C GLY A 176 -21.41 -35.93 6.03
N CYS A 177 -20.55 -34.98 5.67
CA CYS A 177 -20.26 -34.65 4.29
C CYS A 177 -18.98 -35.32 3.78
N LEU A 178 -18.83 -35.39 2.45
CA LEU A 178 -17.64 -35.98 1.83
C LEU A 178 -16.37 -35.23 2.27
N ASP A 179 -15.40 -35.99 2.78
CA ASP A 179 -14.05 -35.57 3.16
C ASP A 179 -13.07 -36.56 2.49
N SER A 180 -12.47 -36.10 1.39
CA SER A 180 -11.74 -36.93 0.44
C SER A 180 -10.36 -37.37 0.93
N ASP A 181 -9.74 -36.67 1.88
CA ASP A 181 -8.41 -36.97 2.40
C ASP A 181 -8.39 -37.38 3.89
N GLY A 182 -9.48 -37.14 4.62
CA GLY A 182 -9.71 -37.60 5.98
C GLY A 182 -9.12 -36.71 7.06
N ASP A 183 -8.93 -35.42 6.80
CA ASP A 183 -8.46 -34.43 7.77
C ASP A 183 -9.57 -33.92 8.72
N GLY A 184 -10.83 -34.19 8.38
CA GLY A 184 -12.04 -33.81 9.10
C GLY A 184 -12.81 -32.63 8.51
N MET A 185 -12.28 -31.93 7.52
CA MET A 185 -12.95 -30.85 6.78
C MET A 185 -13.72 -31.42 5.60
N SER A 186 -14.89 -30.88 5.29
CA SER A 186 -15.62 -31.29 4.09
C SER A 186 -14.98 -30.73 2.82
N ASP A 187 -15.00 -31.50 1.72
CA ASP A 187 -14.47 -31.11 0.39
C ASP A 187 -14.95 -29.74 -0.12
N LEU A 188 -16.09 -29.26 0.39
CA LEU A 188 -16.68 -27.98 0.00
C LEU A 188 -16.01 -26.77 0.66
N LEU A 189 -15.51 -26.95 1.88
CA LEU A 189 -14.93 -25.88 2.71
C LEU A 189 -13.44 -26.10 3.00
N ASP A 190 -12.88 -27.17 2.47
CA ASP A 190 -11.44 -27.40 2.42
C ASP A 190 -10.88 -26.81 1.12
N ASP A 191 -9.91 -25.89 1.23
CA ASP A 191 -9.21 -25.33 0.07
C ASP A 191 -8.19 -26.34 -0.52
N PHE A 192 -7.83 -27.38 0.22
CA PHE A 192 -6.98 -28.49 -0.18
C PHE A 192 -7.61 -29.89 -0.02
N PRO A 193 -8.75 -30.21 -0.70
CA PRO A 193 -9.54 -31.45 -0.49
C PRO A 193 -8.85 -32.81 -0.70
N LEU A 194 -7.57 -32.83 -1.07
CA LEU A 194 -6.81 -34.03 -1.37
C LEU A 194 -5.48 -34.08 -0.60
N ASP A 195 -5.26 -33.15 0.33
CA ASP A 195 -4.05 -33.00 1.11
C ASP A 195 -4.37 -32.78 2.60
N ALA A 196 -4.49 -33.88 3.34
CA ALA A 196 -4.92 -33.87 4.73
C ALA A 196 -4.01 -33.11 5.73
N GLU A 197 -2.89 -32.55 5.27
CA GLU A 197 -2.02 -31.69 6.08
C GLU A 197 -2.37 -30.19 5.94
N ARG A 198 -3.30 -29.82 5.05
CA ARG A 198 -3.63 -28.44 4.67
C ARG A 198 -5.15 -28.27 4.58
N THR A 199 -5.67 -27.11 4.97
CA THR A 199 -7.12 -26.91 5.15
C THR A 199 -7.67 -25.56 4.67
N SER A 200 -6.85 -24.52 4.61
CA SER A 200 -7.31 -23.14 4.40
C SER A 200 -6.30 -22.33 3.59
N ASP A 201 -6.79 -21.61 2.58
CA ASP A 201 -6.02 -20.72 1.69
C ASP A 201 -6.83 -19.45 1.41
N VAL A 202 -6.81 -18.52 2.37
CA VAL A 202 -7.72 -17.36 2.35
C VAL A 202 -7.46 -16.43 1.17
N ASP A 203 -6.20 -16.29 0.75
CA ASP A 203 -5.81 -15.37 -0.31
C ASP A 203 -5.52 -16.03 -1.67
N LEU A 204 -5.63 -17.36 -1.73
CA LEU A 204 -5.53 -18.20 -2.92
C LEU A 204 -4.15 -18.15 -3.57
N ASP A 205 -3.10 -18.05 -2.77
CA ASP A 205 -1.72 -18.06 -3.22
C ASP A 205 -1.14 -19.48 -3.36
N GLY A 206 -1.89 -20.47 -2.87
CA GLY A 206 -1.57 -21.88 -2.95
C GLY A 206 -0.72 -22.37 -1.77
N LEU A 207 -0.69 -21.64 -0.66
CA LEU A 207 -0.08 -22.00 0.62
C LEU A 207 -1.18 -22.17 1.69
N ASP A 208 -0.91 -22.98 2.69
CA ASP A 208 -1.84 -23.16 3.80
C ASP A 208 -1.63 -22.05 4.84
N ASP A 209 -2.71 -21.38 5.21
CA ASP A 209 -2.74 -20.22 6.11
C ASP A 209 -2.03 -20.46 7.46
N LEU A 210 -1.98 -21.71 7.95
CA LEU A 210 -1.47 -22.02 9.28
C LEU A 210 -0.04 -22.54 9.26
N PHE A 211 0.34 -23.28 8.22
CA PHE A 211 1.60 -24.03 8.21
C PHE A 211 2.64 -23.54 7.20
N ASP A 212 2.19 -23.00 6.07
CA ASP A 212 3.06 -22.71 4.93
C ASP A 212 3.08 -21.21 4.55
N ASP A 213 2.13 -20.40 5.06
CA ASP A 213 1.97 -19.00 4.70
C ASP A 213 2.33 -18.02 5.83
N ASN A 214 3.39 -17.23 5.62
CA ASN A 214 3.84 -16.13 6.49
C ASN A 214 3.05 -14.82 6.28
N CYS A 215 2.12 -14.79 5.32
CA CYS A 215 1.15 -13.71 5.10
C CYS A 215 -0.25 -14.22 4.75
N PRO A 216 -1.00 -14.83 5.70
CA PRO A 216 -2.28 -15.53 5.48
C PRO A 216 -3.46 -14.76 4.85
N ASN A 217 -3.26 -13.49 4.49
CA ASN A 217 -4.29 -12.64 3.89
C ASN A 217 -3.74 -11.81 2.71
N THR A 218 -2.50 -12.03 2.30
CA THR A 218 -1.84 -11.26 1.24
C THR A 218 -1.05 -12.16 0.32
N HIS A 219 -1.66 -12.48 -0.83
CA HIS A 219 -1.10 -13.43 -1.80
C HIS A 219 0.40 -13.21 -2.07
N ASN A 220 1.23 -14.11 -1.56
CA ASN A 220 2.69 -14.06 -1.64
C ASN A 220 3.31 -15.47 -1.77
N PRO A 221 3.13 -16.18 -2.91
CA PRO A 221 3.59 -17.56 -3.08
C PRO A 221 5.11 -17.76 -3.02
N GLN A 222 5.88 -16.67 -2.91
CA GLN A 222 7.33 -16.66 -2.80
C GLN A 222 7.77 -16.82 -1.34
N GLN A 223 6.93 -16.43 -0.37
CA GLN A 223 7.23 -16.48 1.06
C GLN A 223 8.57 -15.82 1.38
N ASP A 224 8.83 -14.67 0.73
CA ASP A 224 9.97 -13.84 1.06
C ASP A 224 9.75 -13.30 2.50
N ASP A 225 10.81 -13.36 3.31
CA ASP A 225 10.89 -13.00 4.73
C ASP A 225 12.35 -12.61 4.96
N LEU A 226 12.63 -11.31 4.84
CA LEU A 226 13.99 -10.78 4.77
C LEU A 226 14.72 -10.85 6.12
N ASP A 227 14.03 -10.57 7.23
CA ASP A 227 14.60 -10.56 8.57
C ASP A 227 14.42 -11.89 9.35
N GLU A 228 13.69 -12.84 8.79
CA GLU A 228 13.38 -14.16 9.34
C GLU A 228 12.57 -14.12 10.67
N ASP A 229 11.72 -13.10 10.86
CA ASP A 229 10.86 -13.00 12.05
C ASP A 229 9.58 -13.86 11.97
N GLY A 230 9.26 -14.36 10.78
CA GLY A 230 8.11 -15.20 10.47
C GLY A 230 6.88 -14.46 9.93
N ILE A 231 6.98 -13.15 9.71
CA ILE A 231 6.05 -12.32 8.95
C ILE A 231 6.67 -12.12 7.55
N GLY A 232 5.92 -12.37 6.48
CA GLY A 232 6.48 -12.20 5.15
C GLY A 232 6.54 -10.74 4.71
N ASP A 233 7.51 -10.39 3.86
CA ASP A 233 7.70 -9.04 3.30
C ASP A 233 6.43 -8.46 2.63
N ALA A 234 5.52 -9.33 2.18
CA ALA A 234 4.28 -8.90 1.55
C ALA A 234 3.28 -8.27 2.54
N CYS A 235 3.37 -8.63 3.81
CA CYS A 235 2.48 -8.19 4.88
C CYS A 235 3.24 -7.63 6.11
N ASP A 236 4.57 -7.64 6.07
CA ASP A 236 5.40 -6.88 6.97
C ASP A 236 5.30 -5.37 6.67
N THR A 237 5.62 -4.58 7.67
CA THR A 237 5.72 -3.12 7.59
C THR A 237 7.11 -2.60 7.96
N ASP A 238 8.03 -3.50 8.28
CA ASP A 238 9.42 -3.31 8.69
C ASP A 238 10.24 -4.49 8.15
N ASP A 239 10.42 -4.51 6.82
CA ASP A 239 10.94 -5.66 6.04
C ASP A 239 12.32 -6.16 6.54
N ASP A 240 13.18 -5.30 7.10
CA ASP A 240 14.52 -5.69 7.58
C ASP A 240 14.69 -5.73 9.12
N GLY A 241 13.61 -5.43 9.85
CA GLY A 241 13.50 -5.60 11.29
C GLY A 241 14.35 -4.64 12.12
N ASP A 242 14.76 -3.51 11.54
CA ASP A 242 15.62 -2.52 12.21
C ASP A 242 14.83 -1.57 13.14
N GLY A 243 13.49 -1.60 13.09
CA GLY A 243 12.60 -0.78 13.89
C GLY A 243 12.09 0.49 13.20
N LYS A 244 12.45 0.73 11.94
CA LYS A 244 11.90 1.76 11.07
C LYS A 244 10.89 1.13 10.12
N LEU A 245 9.76 1.80 9.94
CA LEU A 245 8.72 1.27 9.05
C LEU A 245 9.10 1.59 7.60
N ASP A 246 8.86 0.67 6.66
CA ASP A 246 9.26 0.82 5.25
C ASP A 246 8.83 2.15 4.60
N GLY A 247 7.71 2.71 5.07
CA GLY A 247 7.16 3.96 4.55
C GLY A 247 7.93 5.22 4.97
N ILE A 248 8.79 5.12 5.98
CA ILE A 248 9.66 6.20 6.48
C ILE A 248 11.14 5.81 6.48
N ASP A 249 11.44 4.59 6.04
CA ASP A 249 12.78 4.03 5.95
C ASP A 249 13.38 4.31 4.57
N SER A 250 14.60 4.84 4.53
CA SER A 250 15.38 5.05 3.29
C SER A 250 15.98 3.75 2.75
N CYS A 251 16.19 2.77 3.62
CA CYS A 251 16.73 1.44 3.36
C CYS A 251 15.76 0.32 3.78
N PRO A 252 14.50 0.29 3.29
CA PRO A 252 13.45 -0.62 3.76
C PRO A 252 13.72 -2.12 3.51
N ARG A 253 14.83 -2.48 2.88
CA ARG A 253 15.26 -3.86 2.65
C ARG A 253 16.76 -3.96 2.88
N GLY A 254 17.22 -3.31 3.94
CA GLY A 254 18.60 -3.02 4.25
C GLY A 254 19.28 -4.15 5.00
N ALA A 255 20.21 -3.79 5.88
CA ALA A 255 20.90 -4.74 6.71
C ALA A 255 19.97 -5.32 7.77
N ILE A 256 20.05 -6.62 8.00
CA ILE A 256 19.32 -7.30 9.08
C ILE A 256 20.19 -7.46 10.34
N ASP A 257 19.59 -7.91 11.46
CA ASP A 257 20.26 -8.16 12.76
C ASP A 257 20.90 -6.90 13.38
N TRP A 258 20.22 -5.76 13.26
CA TRP A 258 20.54 -4.54 13.99
C TRP A 258 19.25 -3.76 14.32
N THR A 259 19.39 -2.55 14.85
CA THR A 259 18.25 -1.69 15.18
C THR A 259 18.67 -0.26 14.94
N SER A 260 17.84 0.52 14.25
CA SER A 260 18.05 1.95 14.04
C SER A 260 18.11 2.69 15.38
N VAL A 261 19.30 3.24 15.66
CA VAL A 261 19.62 4.01 16.86
C VAL A 261 20.70 5.02 16.50
N SER A 262 20.59 6.25 17.00
CA SER A 262 21.51 7.40 16.81
C SER A 262 23.04 7.17 16.89
N PHE A 263 23.53 6.00 17.30
CA PHE A 263 24.96 5.67 17.27
C PHE A 263 25.37 4.68 16.17
N LEU A 264 24.42 4.10 15.45
CA LEU A 264 24.60 3.18 14.31
C LEU A 264 23.94 3.68 13.02
N ASP A 265 23.00 4.61 13.16
CA ASP A 265 22.21 5.31 12.15
C ASP A 265 22.06 6.73 12.72
N TYR A 266 22.83 7.69 12.20
CA TYR A 266 23.02 9.00 12.83
C TYR A 266 21.83 9.94 12.62
N ASP A 267 21.23 9.97 11.42
CA ASP A 267 20.04 10.75 11.11
C ASP A 267 18.71 10.04 11.45
N GLU A 268 18.79 8.76 11.82
CA GLU A 268 17.69 7.88 12.17
C GLU A 268 16.72 7.62 11.00
N ASP A 269 17.23 7.50 9.77
CA ASP A 269 16.44 7.25 8.56
C ASP A 269 16.23 5.76 8.21
N GLY A 270 16.83 4.84 8.97
CA GLY A 270 16.76 3.39 8.74
C GLY A 270 17.89 2.82 7.90
N CYS A 271 18.80 3.66 7.40
CA CYS A 271 20.04 3.20 6.78
C CYS A 271 21.16 3.11 7.81
N ARG A 272 21.90 2.00 7.79
CA ARG A 272 23.05 1.83 8.67
C ARG A 272 24.29 2.57 8.15
N ASP A 273 24.75 3.59 8.88
CA ASP A 273 25.97 4.42 8.64
C ASP A 273 27.12 3.62 7.97
N SER A 274 27.45 2.47 8.56
CA SER A 274 28.68 1.75 8.22
C SER A 274 28.61 0.86 6.98
N LEU A 275 27.41 0.61 6.44
CA LEU A 275 27.20 -0.46 5.45
C LEU A 275 26.42 -0.01 4.22
N GLU A 276 25.38 0.79 4.41
CA GLU A 276 24.40 1.08 3.36
C GLU A 276 23.98 2.54 3.28
N ASP A 277 24.24 3.30 4.34
CA ASP A 277 24.13 4.75 4.31
C ASP A 277 25.40 5.38 3.73
N SER A 278 25.22 6.47 3.00
CA SER A 278 26.31 7.27 2.45
C SER A 278 26.14 8.76 2.72
N ASP A 279 25.13 9.15 3.50
CA ASP A 279 24.76 10.51 3.85
C ASP A 279 24.32 10.51 5.32
N ASP A 280 25.29 10.28 6.22
CA ASP A 280 25.08 9.93 7.64
C ASP A 280 24.19 10.97 8.36
N ASP A 281 24.16 12.26 7.95
CA ASP A 281 23.35 13.32 8.58
C ASP A 281 22.10 13.77 7.79
N GLY A 282 21.90 13.20 6.60
CA GLY A 282 20.69 13.33 5.80
C GLY A 282 20.49 14.72 5.17
N ASP A 283 21.56 15.49 4.97
CA ASP A 283 21.48 16.83 4.39
C ASP A 283 21.41 16.82 2.84
N GLY A 284 21.71 15.67 2.22
CA GLY A 284 21.71 15.44 0.78
C GLY A 284 23.09 15.45 0.10
N ILE A 285 24.18 15.53 0.85
CA ILE A 285 25.56 15.47 0.36
C ILE A 285 26.24 14.19 0.88
N ASP A 286 26.64 13.29 -0.03
CA ASP A 286 27.32 12.06 0.38
C ASP A 286 28.55 12.33 1.26
N ASP A 287 28.79 11.53 2.32
CA ASP A 287 29.90 11.62 3.29
C ASP A 287 31.30 11.83 2.68
N GLY A 288 31.49 11.29 1.47
CA GLY A 288 32.76 11.37 0.75
C GLY A 288 33.02 12.74 0.10
N MET A 289 31.97 13.53 -0.07
CA MET A 289 31.92 14.88 -0.63
C MET A 289 31.55 15.92 0.42
N ASP A 290 31.11 15.48 1.60
CA ASP A 290 30.74 16.30 2.74
C ASP A 290 31.96 16.62 3.65
N SER A 291 32.14 17.90 3.97
CA SER A 291 33.12 18.42 4.92
C SER A 291 32.69 18.19 6.39
N CYS A 292 31.40 18.03 6.61
CA CYS A 292 30.72 17.76 7.86
C CYS A 292 29.88 16.46 7.86
N PRO A 293 30.43 15.25 7.54
CA PRO A 293 29.66 14.00 7.36
C PRO A 293 28.79 13.53 8.53
N ARG A 294 28.87 14.17 9.70
CA ARG A 294 28.00 13.90 10.86
C ARG A 294 27.64 15.23 11.49
N GLY A 295 27.02 16.09 10.69
CA GLY A 295 26.67 17.45 11.03
C GLY A 295 25.32 17.55 11.72
N ASP A 296 24.70 18.71 11.58
CA ASP A 296 23.41 19.03 12.14
C ASP A 296 22.31 18.27 11.40
N LEU A 297 21.32 17.78 12.14
CA LEU A 297 20.22 17.02 11.55
C LEU A 297 19.03 17.92 11.17
N GLY A 298 18.28 17.52 10.14
CA GLY A 298 16.97 18.09 9.82
C GLY A 298 17.01 19.40 9.01
N TRP A 299 18.09 19.60 8.27
CA TRP A 299 18.20 20.60 7.21
C TRP A 299 18.60 19.89 5.90
N SER A 300 18.86 20.65 4.84
CA SER A 300 19.30 20.07 3.57
C SER A 300 20.20 21.05 2.85
N SER A 301 21.33 20.58 2.30
CA SER A 301 22.27 21.40 1.55
C SER A 301 21.59 22.08 0.36
N ASN A 302 21.68 23.41 0.33
CA ASN A 302 21.22 24.25 -0.76
C ASN A 302 21.82 25.64 -0.64
N LYS A 303 21.81 26.39 -1.75
CA LYS A 303 22.40 27.75 -1.87
C LYS A 303 22.01 28.79 -0.81
N GLU A 304 20.95 28.57 -0.03
CA GLU A 304 20.56 29.50 1.04
C GLU A 304 21.15 29.13 2.40
N SER A 305 21.45 27.84 2.64
CA SER A 305 21.92 27.29 3.92
C SER A 305 23.30 26.62 3.88
N ASP A 306 23.82 26.40 2.68
CA ASP A 306 25.15 25.87 2.38
C ASP A 306 25.60 26.58 1.09
N HIS A 307 26.39 27.64 1.26
CA HIS A 307 26.72 28.57 0.18
C HIS A 307 27.72 27.97 -0.81
N ASP A 308 28.73 27.24 -0.34
CA ASP A 308 29.74 26.59 -1.16
C ASP A 308 29.41 25.15 -1.59
N SER A 309 28.34 24.58 -1.02
CA SER A 309 27.84 23.23 -1.29
C SER A 309 28.79 22.13 -0.80
N ASP A 310 29.44 22.32 0.33
CA ASP A 310 30.35 21.35 0.94
C ASP A 310 29.72 20.44 1.99
N GLY A 311 28.41 20.58 2.27
CA GLY A 311 27.66 19.77 3.24
C GLY A 311 27.71 20.29 4.68
N CYS A 312 28.42 21.40 4.93
CA CYS A 312 28.36 22.07 6.23
C CYS A 312 27.26 23.14 6.28
N ASN A 313 26.54 23.21 7.40
CA ASN A 313 25.55 24.28 7.60
C ASN A 313 26.24 25.61 7.90
N ASP A 314 26.09 26.59 7.01
CA ASP A 314 26.65 27.95 7.13
C ASP A 314 26.44 28.58 8.55
N VAL A 315 25.31 28.29 9.19
CA VAL A 315 24.92 29.01 10.42
C VAL A 315 25.51 28.39 11.68
N SER A 316 25.74 27.07 11.68
CA SER A 316 25.96 26.31 12.91
C SER A 316 27.24 25.50 12.94
N GLU A 317 27.76 25.08 11.79
CA GLU A 317 28.86 24.12 11.73
C GLU A 317 29.98 24.55 10.79
N ASP A 318 29.62 25.25 9.71
CA ASP A 318 30.59 25.89 8.86
C ASP A 318 31.18 27.15 9.54
N LEU A 319 32.46 27.40 9.27
CA LEU A 319 33.18 28.57 9.75
C LEU A 319 33.79 29.37 8.59
N ASP A 320 33.57 28.94 7.34
CA ASP A 320 34.16 29.46 6.09
C ASP A 320 33.14 29.23 4.95
N ASP A 321 32.01 29.97 4.98
CA ASP A 321 30.81 29.67 4.14
C ASP A 321 31.10 29.65 2.61
N ASP A 322 32.19 30.25 2.13
CA ASP A 322 32.56 30.30 0.70
C ASP A 322 33.83 29.50 0.33
N ASN A 323 34.42 28.82 1.32
CA ASN A 323 35.59 27.94 1.25
C ASN A 323 36.81 28.58 0.56
N ASP A 324 37.04 29.87 0.77
CA ASP A 324 38.21 30.58 0.25
C ASP A 324 39.45 30.44 1.18
N GLY A 325 39.26 29.88 2.37
CA GLY A 325 40.28 29.69 3.40
C GLY A 325 40.32 30.77 4.49
N LYS A 326 39.36 31.70 4.50
CA LYS A 326 39.15 32.71 5.53
C LYS A 326 37.90 32.39 6.34
N MET A 327 38.10 32.33 7.65
CA MET A 327 36.97 32.11 8.54
C MET A 327 36.06 33.35 8.58
N ASP A 328 34.74 33.16 8.58
CA ASP A 328 33.72 34.23 8.48
C ASP A 328 33.95 35.42 9.42
N TYR A 329 34.37 35.15 10.65
CA TYR A 329 34.56 36.21 11.66
C TYR A 329 35.80 37.10 11.39
N LYS A 330 36.61 36.75 10.39
CA LYS A 330 37.76 37.49 9.87
C LYS A 330 37.61 37.81 8.39
N ASP A 331 36.42 37.57 7.86
CA ASP A 331 36.08 37.78 6.47
C ASP A 331 35.13 38.97 6.37
N ASP A 332 35.45 39.93 5.51
CA ASP A 332 34.59 41.08 5.22
C ASP A 332 33.54 40.73 4.13
N CYS A 333 33.75 39.63 3.40
CA CYS A 333 32.88 38.98 2.45
C CYS A 333 32.58 37.49 2.78
N PRO A 334 32.04 37.14 3.97
CA PRO A 334 31.92 35.73 4.40
C PRO A 334 31.16 34.77 3.47
N ARG A 335 30.27 35.29 2.61
CA ARG A 335 29.54 34.50 1.61
C ARG A 335 29.87 34.99 0.22
N GLY A 336 31.16 35.01 -0.06
CA GLY A 336 31.73 35.64 -1.23
C GLY A 336 31.66 34.76 -2.48
N MET A 337 32.52 35.06 -3.43
CA MET A 337 32.62 34.28 -4.66
C MET A 337 33.18 32.88 -4.38
N LEU A 338 32.60 31.85 -5.00
CA LEU A 338 33.11 30.48 -4.83
C LEU A 338 34.26 30.14 -5.81
N GLY A 339 35.13 29.22 -5.39
CA GLY A 339 36.10 28.54 -6.27
C GLY A 339 37.42 29.28 -6.48
N TRP A 340 37.85 30.05 -5.49
CA TRP A 340 39.17 30.66 -5.37
C TRP A 340 39.66 30.48 -3.93
N ASP A 341 40.95 30.73 -3.69
CA ASP A 341 41.50 30.74 -2.33
C ASP A 341 42.07 32.14 -2.04
N SER A 342 41.90 32.64 -0.82
CA SER A 342 42.56 33.86 -0.37
C SER A 342 44.08 33.70 -0.36
N SER A 343 44.76 34.59 -1.08
CA SER A 343 46.21 34.62 -1.21
C SER A 343 46.70 36.03 -1.50
N GLU A 344 47.99 36.33 -1.24
CA GLU A 344 48.62 37.64 -1.55
C GLU A 344 48.48 38.10 -3.02
N SER A 345 47.99 37.24 -3.92
CA SER A 345 47.79 37.53 -5.34
C SER A 345 46.34 37.65 -5.80
N THR A 346 45.38 37.33 -4.93
CA THR A 346 43.94 37.26 -5.21
C THR A 346 43.09 38.00 -4.18
N ASP A 347 43.62 38.18 -2.97
CA ASP A 347 43.08 38.95 -1.85
C ASP A 347 44.27 39.73 -1.28
N ARG A 348 44.37 41.00 -1.67
CA ARG A 348 45.54 41.83 -1.45
C ARG A 348 45.71 42.18 0.02
N ASP A 349 44.67 42.62 0.69
CA ASP A 349 44.70 43.11 2.07
C ASP A 349 44.44 42.00 3.12
N SER A 350 44.07 40.80 2.63
CA SER A 350 43.78 39.61 3.40
C SER A 350 42.46 39.66 4.19
N ASP A 351 41.47 40.39 3.72
CA ASP A 351 40.14 40.50 4.32
C ASP A 351 39.11 39.46 3.86
N GLY A 352 39.45 38.60 2.89
CA GLY A 352 38.56 37.55 2.37
C GLY A 352 37.66 37.98 1.20
N CYS A 353 37.77 39.22 0.73
CA CYS A 353 37.09 39.68 -0.46
C CYS A 353 37.97 39.48 -1.71
N PHE A 354 37.37 39.00 -2.82
CA PHE A 354 38.14 38.79 -4.06
C PHE A 354 38.36 40.12 -4.83
N ASP A 355 39.62 40.59 -4.89
CA ASP A 355 40.06 41.87 -5.49
C ASP A 355 39.36 42.19 -6.83
N SER A 356 39.27 41.18 -7.72
CA SER A 356 38.91 41.47 -9.11
C SER A 356 37.42 41.76 -9.34
N ASN A 357 36.55 41.37 -8.41
CA ASN A 357 35.11 41.25 -8.69
C ASN A 357 34.16 41.48 -7.51
N GLU A 358 34.64 41.40 -6.28
CA GLU A 358 33.82 41.44 -5.07
C GLU A 358 34.29 42.51 -4.10
N ASP A 359 35.60 42.62 -3.91
CA ASP A 359 36.20 43.71 -3.16
C ASP A 359 36.00 45.05 -3.89
N LEU A 360 35.78 46.10 -3.11
CA LEU A 360 35.66 47.47 -3.58
C LEU A 360 36.79 48.37 -3.06
N ASP A 361 37.68 47.86 -2.20
CA ASP A 361 38.78 48.59 -1.56
C ASP A 361 39.97 47.63 -1.36
N ASP A 362 40.64 47.30 -2.47
CA ASP A 362 41.69 46.26 -2.60
C ASP A 362 42.87 46.42 -1.60
N ASP A 363 43.10 47.60 -1.00
CA ASP A 363 44.16 47.80 0.00
C ASP A 363 43.67 48.27 1.38
N ASN A 364 42.34 48.38 1.52
CA ASN A 364 41.57 48.66 2.73
C ASN A 364 42.05 49.90 3.48
N ASP A 365 42.34 50.95 2.71
CA ASP A 365 42.68 52.27 3.21
C ASP A 365 41.42 53.16 3.46
N GLY A 366 40.24 52.67 3.07
CA GLY A 366 38.96 53.34 3.21
C GLY A 366 38.54 54.17 2.00
N VAL A 367 39.22 54.04 0.85
CA VAL A 367 38.88 54.67 -0.43
C VAL A 367 38.55 53.61 -1.47
N GLU A 368 37.31 53.62 -1.98
CA GLU A 368 36.88 52.64 -2.99
C GLU A 368 37.71 52.71 -4.29
N ASP A 369 38.03 51.57 -4.89
CA ASP A 369 38.87 51.39 -6.08
C ASP A 369 38.51 52.30 -7.27
N ASP A 370 37.22 52.51 -7.49
CA ASP A 370 36.69 53.30 -8.62
C ASP A 370 37.06 54.80 -8.50
N VAL A 371 37.40 55.24 -7.29
CA VAL A 371 37.81 56.61 -6.96
C VAL A 371 39.24 56.71 -6.42
N ASP A 372 39.88 55.59 -6.11
CA ASP A 372 41.28 55.49 -5.73
C ASP A 372 42.22 55.52 -6.97
N MET A 373 43.27 56.33 -6.90
CA MET A 373 44.35 56.35 -7.90
C MET A 373 45.46 55.30 -7.63
N CYS A 374 45.47 54.68 -6.46
CA CYS A 374 46.35 53.63 -6.00
C CYS A 374 45.62 52.39 -5.42
N PRO A 375 44.62 51.80 -6.12
CA PRO A 375 43.72 50.77 -5.56
C PRO A 375 44.42 49.54 -4.95
N GLN A 376 45.62 49.18 -5.40
CA GLN A 376 46.39 48.04 -4.83
C GLN A 376 47.60 48.49 -4.02
N GLY A 377 47.45 49.59 -3.31
CA GLY A 377 48.49 50.36 -2.67
C GLY A 377 49.09 49.72 -1.41
N ILE A 378 49.55 50.56 -0.51
CA ILE A 378 50.16 50.15 0.75
C ILE A 378 49.05 49.86 1.75
N MET A 379 48.99 48.64 2.26
CA MET A 379 47.98 48.28 3.28
C MET A 379 48.31 48.84 4.69
N GLN A 380 47.35 48.72 5.63
CA GLN A 380 47.47 49.08 7.05
C GLN A 380 47.63 50.57 7.35
N TRP A 381 46.91 51.41 6.62
CA TRP A 381 46.67 52.80 6.96
C TRP A 381 45.23 53.15 6.57
N THR A 382 44.82 54.38 6.82
CA THR A 382 43.52 54.87 6.36
C THR A 382 43.72 56.24 5.73
N SER A 383 43.08 56.50 4.58
CA SER A 383 43.06 57.82 3.96
C SER A 383 42.42 58.85 4.90
N ASP A 384 43.20 59.85 5.30
CA ASP A 384 42.77 60.95 6.15
C ASP A 384 43.45 62.27 5.76
N GLU A 385 42.98 63.39 6.31
CA GLU A 385 43.48 64.73 5.96
C GLU A 385 45.00 64.93 6.23
N ASP A 386 45.63 64.08 7.04
CA ASP A 386 47.06 64.13 7.36
C ASP A 386 47.90 63.14 6.53
N SER A 387 47.32 62.02 6.06
CA SER A 387 47.99 60.95 5.32
C SER A 387 47.75 60.95 3.80
N ASP A 388 46.67 61.58 3.33
CA ASP A 388 46.25 61.72 1.93
C ASP A 388 45.67 63.14 1.73
N VAL A 389 46.56 64.11 1.49
CA VAL A 389 46.22 65.54 1.51
C VAL A 389 45.39 65.96 0.29
N ASP A 390 45.55 65.31 -0.86
CA ASP A 390 44.78 65.56 -2.07
C ASP A 390 43.59 64.62 -2.28
N SER A 391 43.40 63.66 -1.36
CA SER A 391 42.26 62.75 -1.30
C SER A 391 42.16 61.91 -2.56
N ASP A 392 43.30 61.43 -3.04
CA ASP A 392 43.39 60.62 -4.24
C ASP A 392 43.50 59.12 -3.97
N GLY A 393 43.49 58.71 -2.69
CA GLY A 393 43.63 57.32 -2.23
C GLY A 393 45.08 56.81 -2.28
N CYS A 394 46.05 57.65 -2.65
CA CYS A 394 47.46 57.29 -2.59
C CYS A 394 48.11 57.87 -1.34
N LYS A 395 48.84 57.03 -0.58
CA LYS A 395 49.58 57.53 0.59
C LYS A 395 50.66 58.53 0.23
N ASP A 396 50.53 59.75 0.76
CA ASP A 396 51.42 60.85 0.47
C ASP A 396 52.90 60.51 0.75
N GLY A 397 53.74 60.69 -0.28
CA GLY A 397 55.20 60.52 -0.19
C GLY A 397 55.70 59.07 -0.18
N LEU A 398 54.82 58.08 -0.29
CA LEU A 398 55.16 56.67 -0.44
C LEU A 398 54.60 56.07 -1.74
N GLU A 399 53.45 56.55 -2.19
CA GLU A 399 52.74 56.08 -3.37
C GLU A 399 52.67 57.18 -4.43
N ILE A 400 52.45 56.78 -5.70
CA ILE A 400 52.48 57.70 -6.84
C ILE A 400 51.32 57.35 -7.78
N ALA A 401 50.23 58.12 -7.68
CA ALA A 401 49.01 58.00 -8.49
C ALA A 401 49.26 57.98 -10.01
N SER A 402 50.22 58.79 -10.49
CA SER A 402 50.60 58.79 -11.89
C SER A 402 51.94 59.49 -12.15
N VAL A 403 52.49 59.28 -13.35
CA VAL A 403 53.77 59.86 -13.80
C VAL A 403 53.78 61.41 -13.86
N SER A 404 52.68 62.09 -13.48
CA SER A 404 52.64 63.56 -13.43
C SER A 404 53.31 64.19 -12.20
N ASP A 405 53.53 63.44 -11.12
CA ASP A 405 53.87 64.04 -9.82
C ASP A 405 55.36 63.94 -9.45
N VAL A 406 56.21 63.64 -10.45
CA VAL A 406 57.67 63.71 -10.29
C VAL A 406 58.17 65.13 -10.53
N GLU A 407 58.04 66.02 -9.54
CA GLU A 407 58.96 67.16 -9.43
C GLU A 407 60.20 66.79 -8.60
N GLU A 408 61.35 66.80 -9.29
CA GLU A 408 62.75 66.82 -8.82
C GLU A 408 63.42 65.51 -8.34
N MET A 409 64.22 64.87 -9.23
CA MET A 409 65.68 64.65 -9.05
C MET A 409 66.36 63.90 -10.24
N PRO A 410 67.72 63.94 -10.37
CA PRO A 410 68.37 64.32 -11.64
C PRO A 410 68.87 63.19 -12.55
N GLU A 411 69.17 63.64 -13.77
CA GLU A 411 69.71 62.94 -14.94
C GLU A 411 70.87 61.96 -14.67
N ASN A 412 70.90 60.85 -15.42
CA ASN A 412 72.03 60.46 -16.30
C ASN A 412 71.81 59.08 -16.98
N PHE A 413 71.25 59.09 -18.19
CA PHE A 413 71.31 57.93 -19.11
C PHE A 413 71.87 58.30 -20.49
N LEU A 414 71.62 59.52 -20.97
CA LEU A 414 72.04 59.97 -22.30
C LEU A 414 73.56 60.12 -22.48
N GLU A 415 74.33 60.36 -21.42
CA GLU A 415 75.79 60.52 -21.55
C GLU A 415 76.53 59.20 -21.81
N ARG A 416 75.91 58.04 -21.52
CA ARG A 416 76.48 56.72 -21.86
C ARG A 416 76.27 56.34 -23.33
N LEU A 417 75.35 57.01 -24.03
CA LEU A 417 75.03 56.73 -25.42
C LEU A 417 76.07 57.30 -26.41
N MET A 418 76.86 58.30 -26.00
CA MET A 418 77.88 58.92 -26.85
C MET A 418 79.25 58.22 -26.82
N GLY A 419 79.37 57.10 -26.08
CA GLY A 419 80.61 56.33 -25.92
C GLY A 419 80.97 55.38 -27.06
N GLY A 420 80.09 55.18 -28.05
CA GLY A 420 80.40 54.46 -29.29
C GLY A 420 80.80 52.99 -29.10
N ASP A 421 79.80 52.13 -28.89
CA ASP A 421 80.00 50.67 -28.99
C ASP A 421 78.91 50.07 -29.88
N LEU A 422 79.32 49.61 -31.07
CA LEU A 422 78.45 49.44 -32.24
C LEU A 422 77.91 48.01 -32.42
N ASP A 423 77.92 47.20 -31.35
CA ASP A 423 77.46 45.80 -31.40
C ASP A 423 76.12 45.55 -30.68
N ALA A 424 75.62 46.49 -29.86
CA ALA A 424 74.34 46.34 -29.14
C ALA A 424 73.10 46.84 -29.93
N ILE A 425 73.31 47.67 -30.96
CA ILE A 425 72.20 48.28 -31.72
C ILE A 425 71.60 47.29 -32.74
N GLY A 426 72.38 46.33 -33.24
CA GLY A 426 71.91 45.33 -34.22
C GLY A 426 70.99 44.27 -33.62
N VAL A 427 71.25 43.81 -32.40
CA VAL A 427 70.44 42.78 -31.71
C VAL A 427 69.15 43.39 -31.16
N SER A 428 69.21 44.61 -30.64
CA SER A 428 68.04 45.30 -30.08
C SER A 428 67.00 45.61 -31.16
N LEU A 429 67.43 46.10 -32.34
CA LEU A 429 66.52 46.33 -33.46
C LEU A 429 65.99 45.02 -34.10
N ALA A 430 66.73 43.92 -34.01
CA ALA A 430 66.31 42.61 -34.52
C ALA A 430 65.23 41.92 -33.64
N ILE A 431 65.16 42.25 -32.35
CA ILE A 431 64.15 41.74 -31.41
C ILE A 431 62.95 42.68 -31.33
N ILE A 432 63.17 44.00 -31.37
CA ILE A 432 62.10 44.99 -31.21
C ILE A 432 61.19 45.07 -32.46
N LEU A 433 61.73 44.95 -33.68
CA LEU A 433 60.92 45.05 -34.90
C LEU A 433 59.90 43.89 -35.09
N PRO A 434 60.25 42.60 -34.84
CA PRO A 434 59.28 41.51 -34.86
C PRO A 434 58.26 41.59 -33.74
N VAL A 435 58.67 42.01 -32.52
CA VAL A 435 57.76 42.15 -31.38
C VAL A 435 56.72 43.24 -31.65
N ILE A 436 57.13 44.40 -32.18
CA ILE A 436 56.20 45.45 -32.62
C ILE A 436 55.28 44.95 -33.75
N GLY A 437 55.79 44.13 -34.67
CA GLY A 437 54.98 43.54 -35.75
C GLY A 437 53.92 42.55 -35.25
N ILE A 438 54.27 41.73 -34.24
CA ILE A 438 53.37 40.76 -33.61
C ILE A 438 52.34 41.48 -32.74
N THR A 439 52.75 42.46 -31.93
CA THR A 439 51.82 43.24 -31.09
C THR A 439 50.85 44.05 -31.94
N LEU A 440 51.30 44.71 -33.00
CA LEU A 440 50.42 45.42 -33.94
C LEU A 440 49.45 44.46 -34.66
N SER A 441 49.91 43.25 -35.00
CA SER A 441 49.06 42.21 -35.61
C SER A 441 48.00 41.67 -34.64
N ILE A 442 48.35 41.50 -33.37
CA ILE A 442 47.42 41.09 -32.30
C ILE A 442 46.39 42.18 -32.04
N ILE A 443 46.82 43.44 -31.89
CA ILE A 443 45.93 44.60 -31.70
C ILE A 443 44.97 44.75 -32.89
N LEU A 444 45.45 44.60 -34.12
CA LEU A 444 44.60 44.63 -35.31
C LEU A 444 43.62 43.44 -35.37
N ARG A 445 44.01 42.24 -34.91
CA ARG A 445 43.10 41.09 -34.80
C ARG A 445 42.04 41.31 -33.71
N MET A 446 42.43 41.76 -32.51
CA MET A 446 41.50 42.08 -31.41
C MET A 446 40.50 43.17 -31.81
N ARG A 447 40.95 44.21 -32.52
CA ARG A 447 40.08 45.28 -33.03
C ARG A 447 39.06 44.76 -34.06
N LYS A 448 39.45 43.83 -34.93
CA LYS A 448 38.52 43.19 -35.88
C LYS A 448 37.49 42.29 -35.16
N THR A 449 37.93 41.53 -34.15
CA THR A 449 37.03 40.67 -33.35
C THR A 449 36.05 41.50 -32.51
N SER A 450 36.50 42.62 -31.95
CA SER A 450 35.64 43.54 -31.19
C SER A 450 34.55 44.16 -32.08
N ILE A 451 34.86 44.58 -33.31
CA ILE A 451 33.87 45.08 -34.28
C ILE A 451 32.82 44.00 -34.61
N VAL A 452 33.24 42.75 -34.85
CA VAL A 452 32.33 41.63 -35.14
C VAL A 452 31.44 41.30 -33.93
N LYS A 453 32.00 41.22 -32.72
CA LYS A 453 31.24 41.00 -31.47
C LYS A 453 30.22 42.13 -31.23
N THR A 454 30.63 43.38 -31.46
CA THR A 454 29.78 44.57 -31.29
C THR A 454 28.62 44.58 -32.28
N LEU A 455 28.89 44.32 -33.57
CA LEU A 455 27.84 44.23 -34.58
C LEU A 455 26.90 43.04 -34.33
N SER A 456 27.41 41.88 -33.92
CA SER A 456 26.59 40.74 -33.53
C SER A 456 25.64 41.09 -32.38
N ARG A 457 26.17 41.70 -31.30
CA ARG A 457 25.36 42.08 -30.14
C ARG A 457 24.29 43.13 -30.49
N ARG A 458 24.59 44.06 -31.42
CA ARG A 458 23.60 45.02 -31.95
C ARG A 458 22.49 44.36 -32.77
N ILE A 459 22.81 43.31 -33.54
CA ILE A 459 21.80 42.51 -34.26
C ILE A 459 20.89 41.79 -33.26
N ASP A 460 21.47 41.15 -32.23
CA ASP A 460 20.71 40.42 -31.21
C ASP A 460 19.76 41.34 -30.43
N LYS A 461 20.19 42.57 -30.13
CA LYS A 461 19.41 43.57 -29.39
C LYS A 461 18.43 44.39 -30.25
N ALA A 462 18.47 44.30 -31.57
CA ALA A 462 17.57 45.06 -32.44
C ALA A 462 16.11 44.62 -32.23
N VAL A 463 15.21 45.59 -32.02
CA VAL A 463 13.78 45.35 -31.72
C VAL A 463 12.88 45.74 -32.88
N GLN A 464 13.34 46.63 -33.78
CA GLN A 464 12.59 47.09 -34.95
C GLN A 464 13.32 46.81 -36.27
N ASP A 465 12.58 46.57 -37.34
CA ASP A 465 13.15 46.25 -38.67
C ASP A 465 13.97 47.41 -39.25
N SER A 466 13.63 48.65 -38.91
CA SER A 466 14.38 49.85 -39.30
C SER A 466 15.78 49.91 -38.67
N GLU A 467 15.96 49.38 -37.46
CA GLU A 467 17.28 49.34 -36.81
C GLU A 467 18.21 48.34 -37.51
N LEU A 468 17.65 47.26 -38.07
CA LEU A 468 18.41 46.27 -38.85
C LEU A 468 18.91 46.86 -40.18
N ASP A 469 18.20 47.81 -40.78
CA ASP A 469 18.67 48.52 -41.98
C ASP A 469 19.87 49.42 -41.67
N ASP A 470 19.85 50.13 -40.54
CA ASP A 470 20.98 50.94 -40.08
C ASP A 470 22.22 50.07 -39.77
N ILE A 471 22.01 48.92 -39.12
CA ILE A 471 23.08 47.96 -38.84
C ILE A 471 23.63 47.37 -40.15
N ASN A 472 22.78 47.06 -41.13
CA ASN A 472 23.21 46.55 -42.43
C ASN A 472 24.01 47.59 -43.22
N ALA A 473 23.67 48.88 -43.14
CA ALA A 473 24.45 49.97 -43.74
C ALA A 473 25.86 50.07 -43.13
N ILE A 474 25.95 49.99 -41.80
CA ILE A 474 27.24 49.96 -41.07
C ILE A 474 28.04 48.71 -41.43
N LEU A 475 27.40 47.55 -41.53
CA LEU A 475 28.06 46.29 -41.92
C LEU A 475 28.67 46.38 -43.33
N ILE A 476 27.94 46.97 -44.29
CA ILE A 476 28.43 47.19 -45.66
C ILE A 476 29.59 48.20 -45.67
N GLU A 477 29.53 49.25 -44.86
CA GLU A 477 30.63 50.22 -44.73
C GLU A 477 31.91 49.56 -44.17
N HIS A 478 31.79 48.72 -43.15
CA HIS A 478 32.92 48.00 -42.58
C HIS A 478 33.48 46.94 -43.52
N ALA A 479 32.64 46.29 -44.34
CA ALA A 479 33.08 45.33 -45.37
C ALA A 479 33.81 46.03 -46.52
N THR A 480 33.28 47.15 -47.02
CA THR A 480 33.89 47.90 -48.13
C THR A 480 35.21 48.59 -47.76
N LYS A 481 35.44 48.86 -46.47
CA LYS A 481 36.71 49.39 -45.93
C LYS A 481 37.69 48.28 -45.49
N GLU A 482 37.45 47.02 -45.84
CA GLU A 482 38.25 45.83 -45.45
C GLU A 482 38.48 45.69 -43.93
N ARG A 483 37.59 46.26 -43.11
CA ARG A 483 37.67 46.20 -41.65
C ARG A 483 37.18 44.87 -41.08
N ILE A 484 36.46 44.07 -41.88
CA ILE A 484 36.02 42.71 -41.56
C ILE A 484 36.31 41.79 -42.75
N SER A 485 36.56 40.50 -42.49
CA SER A 485 36.76 39.50 -43.56
C SER A 485 35.43 39.09 -44.21
N GLN A 486 35.47 38.62 -45.46
CA GLN A 486 34.29 38.14 -46.18
C GLN A 486 33.49 37.08 -45.39
N THR A 487 34.16 36.11 -44.77
CA THR A 487 33.51 35.07 -43.95
C THR A 487 32.68 35.65 -42.79
N HIS A 488 33.25 36.59 -42.03
CA HIS A 488 32.53 37.28 -40.95
C HIS A 488 31.40 38.17 -41.46
N TYR A 489 31.56 38.79 -42.63
CA TYR A 489 30.48 39.53 -43.27
C TYR A 489 29.30 38.61 -43.62
N ASP A 490 29.57 37.43 -44.18
CA ASP A 490 28.54 36.46 -44.55
C ASP A 490 27.81 35.90 -43.32
N ILE A 491 28.52 35.61 -42.23
CA ILE A 491 27.94 35.18 -40.94
C ILE A 491 27.02 36.28 -40.36
N LEU A 492 27.50 37.53 -40.28
CA LEU A 492 26.70 38.64 -39.74
C LEU A 492 25.51 38.97 -40.63
N LYS A 493 25.63 38.78 -41.95
CA LYS A 493 24.54 38.96 -42.91
C LYS A 493 23.47 37.87 -42.80
N ALA A 494 23.86 36.62 -42.57
CA ALA A 494 22.93 35.54 -42.26
C ALA A 494 22.21 35.83 -40.93
N LYS A 495 22.94 36.27 -39.91
CA LYS A 495 22.36 36.64 -38.60
C LYS A 495 21.38 37.82 -38.69
N LEU A 496 21.69 38.83 -39.53
CA LEU A 496 20.77 39.92 -39.86
C LEU A 496 19.49 39.41 -40.53
N TYR A 497 19.61 38.46 -41.46
CA TYR A 497 18.47 37.86 -42.14
C TYR A 497 17.58 37.11 -41.17
N ASP A 498 18.16 36.23 -40.34
CA ASP A 498 17.42 35.46 -39.33
C ASP A 498 16.70 36.39 -38.34
N ARG A 499 17.38 37.42 -37.84
CA ARG A 499 16.77 38.42 -36.94
C ARG A 499 15.65 39.19 -37.62
N ARG A 500 15.81 39.59 -38.89
CA ARG A 500 14.75 40.24 -39.69
C ARG A 500 13.52 39.36 -39.82
N THR A 501 13.69 38.07 -40.15
CA THR A 501 12.57 37.12 -40.16
C THR A 501 11.91 36.98 -38.79
N SER A 502 12.68 36.96 -37.71
CA SER A 502 12.13 36.89 -36.35
C SER A 502 11.27 38.12 -36.02
N LEU A 503 11.75 39.34 -36.32
CA LEU A 503 11.00 40.58 -36.08
C LEU A 503 9.77 40.71 -36.99
N GLN A 504 9.85 40.25 -38.23
CA GLN A 504 8.71 40.23 -39.16
C GLN A 504 7.65 39.18 -38.77
N SER A 505 8.06 38.05 -38.18
CA SER A 505 7.13 37.07 -37.60
C SER A 505 6.43 37.61 -36.33
N LEU A 506 7.14 38.41 -35.52
CA LEU A 506 6.59 39.13 -34.38
C LEU A 506 5.60 40.24 -34.82
N ALA A 507 5.90 40.96 -35.90
CA ALA A 507 5.02 41.95 -36.51
C ALA A 507 3.75 41.31 -37.14
N PHE A 508 3.89 40.11 -37.72
CA PHE A 508 2.76 39.33 -38.23
C PHE A 508 1.85 38.85 -37.08
N ASN A 509 2.41 38.55 -35.91
CA ASN A 509 1.64 38.24 -34.70
C ASN A 509 0.98 39.47 -34.04
N THR A 510 1.46 40.69 -34.32
CA THR A 510 0.83 41.93 -33.80
C THR A 510 -0.27 42.48 -34.71
N GLN A 511 -0.32 42.11 -36.00
CA GLN A 511 -1.45 42.39 -36.89
C GLN A 511 -2.37 41.18 -37.16
N GLY A 512 -1.96 39.97 -36.75
CA GLY A 512 -2.78 38.76 -36.69
C GLY A 512 -3.41 38.50 -35.31
N GLY A 513 -3.48 39.51 -34.44
CA GLY A 513 -4.00 39.45 -33.07
C GLY A 513 -5.51 39.25 -32.93
N MET A 514 -6.11 38.44 -33.79
CA MET A 514 -7.35 37.71 -33.53
C MET A 514 -7.19 36.31 -34.08
N MET A 515 -6.51 35.44 -33.32
CA MET A 515 -6.81 34.01 -33.12
C MET A 515 -5.54 33.27 -32.67
N ALA A 516 -5.67 32.65 -31.49
CA ALA A 516 -4.87 31.53 -30.99
C ALA A 516 -3.40 31.79 -30.59
N SER A 517 -3.14 31.88 -29.28
CA SER A 517 -2.77 30.69 -28.49
C SER A 517 -2.18 31.10 -27.13
N MET A 518 -2.97 30.93 -26.06
CA MET A 518 -2.49 30.57 -24.73
C MET A 518 -3.65 29.89 -24.01
N ARG A 519 -3.63 28.55 -23.95
CA ARG A 519 -4.21 27.76 -22.86
C ARG A 519 -3.36 26.51 -22.69
N GLY A 520 -2.46 26.53 -21.71
CA GLY A 520 -2.19 25.32 -20.96
C GLY A 520 -3.53 24.89 -20.34
N ALA A 521 -3.99 23.69 -20.68
CA ALA A 521 -5.18 23.13 -20.09
C ALA A 521 -4.86 22.80 -18.63
N SER A 522 -5.40 23.57 -17.70
CA SER A 522 -5.47 23.18 -16.29
C SER A 522 -6.17 21.82 -16.19
N ALA A 523 -5.65 20.94 -15.35
CA ALA A 523 -6.25 19.63 -15.11
C ALA A 523 -7.72 19.80 -14.66
N PRO A 524 -8.64 18.92 -15.11
CA PRO A 524 -10.02 18.94 -14.65
C PRO A 524 -10.10 18.71 -13.13
N SER A 525 -11.12 19.26 -12.50
CA SER A 525 -11.37 19.03 -11.07
C SER A 525 -11.68 17.55 -10.82
N SER A 526 -11.16 16.99 -9.72
CA SER A 526 -11.44 15.60 -9.29
C SER A 526 -12.94 15.32 -9.09
N ALA A 527 -13.76 16.35 -8.86
CA ALA A 527 -15.21 16.24 -8.75
C ALA A 527 -15.96 16.04 -10.09
N GLN A 528 -15.30 16.26 -11.23
CA GLN A 528 -15.91 16.02 -12.54
C GLN A 528 -15.99 14.51 -12.80
N ARG A 529 -17.09 14.05 -13.42
CA ARG A 529 -17.30 12.65 -13.82
C ARG A 529 -17.12 12.50 -15.33
N GLY A 530 -16.36 11.49 -15.73
CA GLY A 530 -16.14 11.06 -17.11
C GLY A 530 -17.01 9.86 -17.48
N GLN A 531 -16.70 9.26 -18.63
CA GLN A 531 -17.38 8.07 -19.13
C GLN A 531 -16.51 6.84 -18.81
N VAL A 532 -17.06 5.88 -18.08
CA VAL A 532 -16.39 4.60 -17.78
C VAL A 532 -16.39 3.73 -19.03
N SER A 533 -15.20 3.29 -19.42
CA SER A 533 -14.96 2.36 -20.52
C SER A 533 -14.74 0.95 -19.95
N GLY A 534 -14.94 -0.08 -20.78
CA GLY A 534 -14.79 -1.49 -20.37
C GLY A 534 -13.34 -1.95 -20.14
N ASP A 535 -12.41 -1.00 -20.11
CA ASP A 535 -10.98 -1.15 -19.88
C ASP A 535 -10.58 -0.83 -18.42
N GLY A 536 -11.56 -0.58 -17.54
CA GLY A 536 -11.32 -0.23 -16.13
C GLY A 536 -11.05 1.25 -15.88
N TYR A 537 -11.04 2.09 -16.92
CA TYR A 537 -10.76 3.53 -16.79
C TYR A 537 -11.99 4.41 -17.05
N GLU A 538 -12.05 5.52 -16.31
CA GLU A 538 -12.98 6.62 -16.55
C GLU A 538 -12.29 7.68 -17.41
N TRP A 539 -12.93 8.08 -18.52
CA TRP A 539 -12.36 8.99 -19.52
C TRP A 539 -13.11 10.33 -19.57
N LEU A 540 -12.38 11.44 -19.59
CA LEU A 540 -12.94 12.80 -19.66
C LEU A 540 -12.26 13.64 -20.74
N ASN A 541 -13.05 14.25 -21.62
CA ASN A 541 -12.56 15.28 -22.54
C ASN A 541 -12.72 16.65 -21.89
N HIS A 542 -11.61 17.26 -21.49
CA HIS A 542 -11.58 18.56 -20.82
C HIS A 542 -10.57 19.48 -21.51
N HIS A 543 -11.04 20.67 -21.92
CA HIS A 543 -10.24 21.68 -22.64
C HIS A 543 -9.48 21.14 -23.87
N GLY A 544 -10.09 20.22 -24.63
CA GLY A 544 -9.53 19.70 -25.88
C GLY A 544 -8.43 18.64 -25.71
N SER A 545 -8.12 18.25 -24.47
CA SER A 545 -7.28 17.09 -24.16
C SER A 545 -8.11 15.96 -23.57
N LYS A 546 -7.69 14.72 -23.81
CA LYS A 546 -8.31 13.52 -23.23
C LYS A 546 -7.61 13.23 -21.89
N TRP A 547 -8.38 12.94 -20.87
CA TRP A 547 -7.89 12.64 -19.52
C TRP A 547 -8.46 11.29 -19.07
N TYR A 548 -7.74 10.57 -18.22
CA TYR A 548 -8.13 9.27 -17.69
C TYR A 548 -7.77 9.13 -16.21
N ARG A 549 -8.50 8.27 -15.51
CA ARG A 549 -8.21 7.78 -14.16
C ARG A 549 -8.91 6.44 -13.94
N THR A 550 -8.55 5.72 -12.90
CA THR A 550 -9.21 4.44 -12.55
C THR A 550 -10.70 4.67 -12.27
N ALA A 551 -11.57 3.83 -12.83
CA ALA A 551 -13.01 4.01 -12.67
C ALA A 551 -13.41 3.98 -11.20
N HIS A 552 -14.26 4.92 -10.77
CA HIS A 552 -14.78 5.03 -9.40
C HIS A 552 -13.75 5.36 -8.29
N SER A 553 -12.49 5.62 -8.62
CA SER A 553 -11.44 5.98 -7.64
C SER A 553 -11.64 7.35 -6.97
N GLY A 554 -12.12 8.34 -7.72
CA GLY A 554 -12.13 9.74 -7.26
C GLY A 554 -10.79 10.46 -7.40
N ASP A 555 -9.78 9.78 -7.98
CA ASP A 555 -8.41 10.28 -8.13
C ASP A 555 -8.30 11.52 -9.04
N HIS A 556 -7.14 12.17 -8.98
CA HIS A 556 -6.77 13.23 -9.90
C HIS A 556 -6.68 12.73 -11.35
N TRP A 557 -7.13 13.56 -12.29
CA TRP A 557 -7.14 13.23 -13.70
C TRP A 557 -5.72 13.23 -14.30
N LYS A 558 -5.33 12.13 -14.96
CA LYS A 558 -4.08 12.03 -15.72
C LYS A 558 -4.33 12.37 -17.18
N LYS A 559 -3.47 13.20 -17.79
CA LYS A 559 -3.62 13.60 -19.20
C LYS A 559 -3.18 12.46 -20.11
N TRP A 560 -4.04 12.05 -21.02
CA TRP A 560 -3.70 11.04 -22.02
C TRP A 560 -2.98 11.70 -23.19
N GLU A 561 -1.71 11.34 -23.37
CA GLU A 561 -0.91 11.72 -24.52
C GLU A 561 -0.82 10.54 -25.48
N LYS A 562 -0.91 10.83 -26.79
CA LYS A 562 -1.17 9.85 -27.83
C LYS A 562 0.11 9.16 -28.32
#